data_AF-A0ABD3VPL1-F1
#
_entry.id   AF-A0ABD3VPL1-F1
#
_cell.length_a   1.000
_cell.length_b   1.000
_cell.length_c   1.000
_cell.angle_alpha   90.00
_cell.angle_beta   90.00
_cell.angle_gamma   90.00
#
_symmetry.space_group_name_H-M   'P 1'
#
loop_
_entity.id
_entity.type
_entity.pdbx_description
1 polymer ?
#
loop_
_entity_poly.entity_id
_entity_poly.type
_entity_poly.pdbx_seq_one_letter_code
_entity_poly.pdbx_strand_id
1 'polypeptide(L)'
;MHSGFFGFLRCGEFTIRDLFDPTIHLCVGDVHFQQETAFLKLKSSKTDPFRKGVTIQLHATGRVLCPYSALKNFMQFRIHSSPQFYAPLLVSSTGEALSRVVFLNHMRLDYRKMGLDTSQYSGHSFRIGAATSAAAAHLEDHMIKVLDRWSSDCYSRYIRTLSSTIRLAQRAMAMDVDSDTL
;
A
#
# COMPACT_ATOMS: atom_id res chain seq x y z
N MET A 1 1.86 1.85 -9.36
CA MET A 1 0.88 0.94 -8.69
C MET A 1 1.54 0.02 -7.66
N HIS A 2 2.63 -0.68 -7.97
CA HIS A 2 3.22 -1.68 -7.05
C HIS A 2 3.61 -1.10 -5.68
N SER A 3 4.35 0.02 -5.64
CA SER A 3 4.76 0.65 -4.39
C SER A 3 3.58 1.13 -3.52
N GLY A 4 2.45 1.49 -4.14
CA GLY A 4 1.23 1.85 -3.41
C GLY A 4 0.50 0.65 -2.81
N PHE A 5 0.51 -0.50 -3.51
CA PHE A 5 -0.03 -1.76 -3.00
C PHE A 5 0.80 -2.29 -1.83
N PHE A 6 2.11 -2.49 -2.04
CA PHE A 6 3.01 -2.99 -1.00
C PHE A 6 3.19 -2.02 0.18
N GLY A 7 2.97 -0.72 -0.03
CA GLY A 7 2.97 0.29 1.03
C GLY A 7 1.63 0.47 1.75
N PHE A 8 0.60 -0.31 1.40
CA PHE A 8 -0.76 -0.20 1.96
C PHE A 8 -1.31 1.23 1.88
N LEU A 9 -0.98 1.95 0.81
CA LEU A 9 -1.29 3.36 0.67
C LEU A 9 -2.76 3.60 0.37
N ARG A 10 -3.34 4.61 1.01
CA ARG A 10 -4.62 5.18 0.56
C ARG A 10 -4.37 6.06 -0.66
N CYS A 11 -5.32 6.09 -1.59
CA CYS A 11 -5.21 6.98 -2.76
C CYS A 11 -4.96 8.45 -2.38
N GLY A 12 -5.55 8.94 -1.28
CA GLY A 12 -5.31 10.32 -0.81
C GLY A 12 -3.94 10.57 -0.18
N GLU A 13 -3.13 9.53 0.08
CA GLU A 13 -1.77 9.67 0.62
C GLU A 13 -0.74 9.97 -0.49
N PHE A 14 -1.10 9.75 -1.76
CA PHE A 14 -0.21 9.97 -2.92
C PHE A 14 -0.86 10.71 -4.09
N THR A 15 -2.10 11.17 -3.94
CA THR A 15 -2.80 12.03 -4.92
C THR A 15 -3.32 13.29 -4.25
N ILE A 16 -3.52 14.33 -5.03
CA ILE A 16 -4.09 15.60 -4.56
C ILE A 16 -5.60 15.68 -4.83
N ARG A 17 -6.30 16.48 -4.03
CA ARG A 17 -7.71 16.87 -4.29
C ARG A 17 -7.83 18.34 -4.69
N ASP A 18 -7.06 19.18 -4.01
CA ASP A 18 -7.02 20.63 -4.20
C ASP A 18 -5.64 21.02 -4.76
N LEU A 19 -5.20 22.26 -4.49
CA LEU A 19 -3.87 22.73 -4.88
C LEU A 19 -2.76 21.89 -4.23
N PHE A 20 -1.66 21.73 -4.97
CA PHE A 20 -0.47 21.10 -4.42
C PHE A 20 0.11 21.95 -3.29
N ASP A 21 0.54 21.26 -2.24
CA ASP A 21 1.12 21.84 -1.02
C ASP A 21 2.22 20.89 -0.56
N PRO A 22 3.49 21.29 -0.65
CA PRO A 22 4.63 20.44 -0.31
C PRO A 22 4.74 20.13 1.18
N THR A 23 3.97 20.77 2.06
CA THR A 23 3.97 20.50 3.50
C THR A 23 3.09 19.31 3.88
N ILE A 24 2.10 18.98 3.05
CA ILE A 24 1.17 17.87 3.29
C ILE A 24 1.25 16.76 2.23
N HIS A 25 1.63 17.11 1.00
CA HIS A 25 1.67 16.20 -0.13
C HIS A 25 3.07 15.59 -0.33
N LEU A 26 3.09 14.40 -0.92
CA LEU A 26 4.32 13.67 -1.23
C LEU A 26 5.14 14.42 -2.29
N CYS A 27 6.39 14.62 -1.96
CA CYS A 27 7.40 15.26 -2.79
C CYS A 27 8.50 14.28 -3.18
N VAL A 28 9.31 14.65 -4.17
CA VAL A 28 10.52 13.90 -4.56
C VAL A 28 11.43 13.68 -3.36
N GLY A 29 11.62 14.71 -2.54
CA GLY A 29 12.44 14.68 -1.33
C GLY A 29 11.92 13.79 -0.19
N ASP A 30 10.72 13.23 -0.29
CA ASP A 30 10.17 12.31 0.73
C ASP A 30 10.59 10.86 0.50
N VAL A 31 11.30 10.58 -0.60
CA VAL A 31 11.78 9.25 -0.95
C VAL A 31 13.28 9.16 -0.73
N HIS A 32 13.68 8.20 0.09
CA HIS A 32 15.08 7.91 0.39
C HIS A 32 15.37 6.43 0.13
N PHE A 33 16.58 6.12 -0.30
CA PHE A 33 17.01 4.75 -0.53
C PHE A 33 18.23 4.45 0.35
N GLN A 34 18.22 3.30 1.01
CA GLN A 34 19.35 2.80 1.78
C GLN A 34 19.44 1.29 1.57
N GLN A 35 20.59 0.82 1.07
CA GLN A 35 20.80 -0.59 0.72
C GLN A 35 19.66 -1.10 -0.18
N GLU A 36 18.99 -2.17 0.27
CA GLU A 36 17.86 -2.82 -0.42
C GLU A 36 16.49 -2.34 0.10
N THR A 37 16.43 -1.18 0.74
CA THR A 37 15.19 -0.60 1.29
C THR A 37 14.96 0.80 0.75
N ALA A 38 13.72 1.07 0.34
CA ALA A 38 13.23 2.39 0.02
C ALA A 38 12.32 2.89 1.15
N PHE A 39 12.52 4.12 1.57
CA PHE A 39 11.78 4.79 2.62
C PHE A 39 10.92 5.89 1.99
N LEU A 40 9.61 5.81 2.20
CA LEU A 40 8.64 6.79 1.76
C LEU A 40 8.05 7.48 2.99
N LYS A 41 8.33 8.77 3.16
CA LYS A 41 7.80 9.56 4.28
C LYS A 41 6.45 10.18 3.93
N LEU A 42 5.36 9.63 4.46
CA LEU A 42 4.06 10.28 4.43
C LEU A 42 4.02 11.40 5.47
N LYS A 43 3.81 12.64 5.03
CA LYS A 43 3.77 13.82 5.93
C LYS A 43 2.49 13.92 6.74
N SER A 44 1.39 13.39 6.21
CA SER A 44 0.11 13.39 6.88
C SER A 44 -0.65 12.10 6.61
N SER A 45 -1.46 11.68 7.58
CA SER A 45 -2.47 10.66 7.39
C SER A 45 -3.76 11.11 8.05
N LYS A 46 -4.90 10.59 7.58
CA LYS A 46 -6.22 10.93 8.13
C LYS A 46 -6.35 10.64 9.64
N THR A 47 -5.52 9.74 10.16
CA THR A 47 -5.49 9.31 11.57
C THR A 47 -4.33 9.89 12.36
N ASP A 48 -3.63 10.89 11.82
CA ASP A 48 -2.49 11.54 12.46
C ASP A 48 -2.86 12.98 12.88
N PRO A 49 -3.53 13.16 14.05
CA PRO A 49 -3.95 14.47 14.51
C PRO A 49 -2.78 15.41 14.82
N PHE A 50 -1.58 14.87 15.02
CA PHE A 50 -0.37 15.63 15.34
C PHE A 50 0.55 15.86 14.13
N ARG A 51 0.17 15.41 12.93
CA ARG A 51 0.98 15.47 11.69
C ARG A 51 2.44 15.01 11.88
N LYS A 52 2.66 14.01 12.72
CA LYS A 52 4.00 13.42 12.90
C LYS A 52 4.50 12.73 11.62
N GLY A 53 3.57 12.32 10.76
CA GLY A 53 3.83 11.54 9.57
C GLY A 53 4.14 10.08 9.90
N VAL A 54 4.33 9.29 8.86
CA VAL A 54 4.76 7.89 8.97
C VAL A 54 5.74 7.56 7.85
N THR A 55 6.79 6.82 8.18
CA THR A 55 7.74 6.31 7.19
C THR A 55 7.37 4.88 6.83
N ILE A 56 7.15 4.66 5.53
CA ILE A 56 6.86 3.34 4.96
C ILE A 56 8.14 2.77 4.39
N GLN A 57 8.41 1.51 4.73
CA GLN A 57 9.57 0.78 4.23
C GLN A 57 9.11 -0.15 3.10
N LEU A 58 9.82 -0.11 1.98
CA LEU A 58 9.62 -0.97 0.83
C LEU A 58 10.92 -1.70 0.54
N HIS A 59 10.95 -2.99 0.84
CA HIS A 59 12.14 -3.82 0.68
C HIS A 59 12.24 -4.41 -0.74
N ALA A 60 13.47 -4.67 -1.17
CA ALA A 60 13.72 -5.46 -2.36
C ALA A 60 13.25 -6.89 -2.12
N THR A 61 12.46 -7.42 -3.06
CA THR A 61 11.93 -8.79 -2.97
C THR A 61 12.60 -9.76 -3.95
N GLY A 62 13.39 -9.24 -4.90
CA GLY A 62 13.95 -10.03 -6.00
C GLY A 62 12.91 -10.62 -6.95
N ARG A 63 11.64 -10.22 -6.85
CA ARG A 63 10.54 -10.71 -7.70
C ARG A 63 10.14 -9.69 -8.77
N VAL A 64 9.40 -10.14 -9.78
CA VAL A 64 8.89 -9.30 -10.88
C VAL A 64 8.11 -8.08 -10.38
N LEU A 65 7.33 -8.25 -9.30
CA LEU A 65 6.53 -7.17 -8.69
C LEU A 65 7.24 -6.47 -7.52
N CYS A 66 8.57 -6.36 -7.57
CA CYS A 66 9.36 -5.76 -6.50
C CYS A 66 9.02 -4.26 -6.27
N PRO A 67 8.56 -3.86 -5.06
CA PRO A 67 8.19 -2.48 -4.79
C PRO A 67 9.38 -1.53 -4.72
N TYR A 68 10.54 -2.02 -4.24
CA TYR A 68 11.80 -1.28 -4.24
C TYR A 68 12.23 -0.95 -5.68
N SER A 69 12.32 -1.95 -6.56
CA SER A 69 12.76 -1.76 -7.94
C SER A 69 11.79 -0.86 -8.71
N ALA A 70 10.48 -1.03 -8.50
CA ALA A 70 9.47 -0.16 -9.11
C ALA A 70 9.62 1.30 -8.68
N LEU A 71 9.82 1.57 -7.38
CA LEU A 71 10.01 2.93 -6.89
C LEU A 71 11.35 3.52 -7.34
N LYS A 72 12.42 2.72 -7.34
CA LYS A 72 13.75 3.14 -7.78
C LYS A 72 13.76 3.58 -9.25
N ASN A 73 13.19 2.77 -10.13
CA ASN A 73 13.08 3.10 -11.56
C ASN A 73 12.21 4.35 -11.78
N PHE A 74 11.11 4.46 -11.04
CA PHE A 74 10.26 5.65 -11.09
C PHE A 74 11.01 6.91 -10.63
N MET A 75 11.75 6.83 -9.53
CA MET A 75 12.54 7.94 -9.01
C MET A 75 13.65 8.37 -9.96
N GLN A 76 14.32 7.44 -10.63
CA GLN A 76 15.28 7.76 -11.68
C GLN A 76 14.63 8.62 -12.76
N PHE A 77 13.48 8.19 -13.31
CA PHE A 77 12.76 9.00 -14.29
C PHE A 77 12.35 10.37 -13.73
N ARG A 78 11.87 10.42 -12.49
CA ARG A 78 11.42 11.67 -11.85
C ARG A 78 12.54 12.68 -11.63
N ILE A 79 13.71 12.24 -11.19
CA ILE A 79 14.87 13.10 -10.96
C ILE A 79 15.36 13.69 -12.30
N HIS A 80 15.35 12.92 -13.39
CA HIS A 80 15.71 13.43 -14.71
C HIS A 80 14.69 14.46 -15.24
N SER A 81 13.40 14.22 -15.04
CA SER A 81 12.34 15.11 -15.54
C SER A 81 12.13 16.36 -14.67
N SER A 82 12.30 16.26 -13.35
CA SER A 82 12.17 17.36 -12.40
C SER A 82 12.88 17.04 -11.07
N PRO A 83 14.15 17.45 -10.90
CA PRO A 83 14.96 17.09 -9.73
C PRO A 83 14.63 17.91 -8.48
N GLN A 84 13.60 18.76 -8.52
CA GLN A 84 13.31 19.67 -7.40
C GLN A 84 12.81 18.90 -6.17
N PHE A 85 13.44 19.14 -5.03
CA PHE A 85 13.15 18.45 -3.78
C PHE A 85 11.68 18.53 -3.36
N TYR A 86 11.06 19.69 -3.54
CA TYR A 86 9.65 19.96 -3.18
C TYR A 86 8.67 19.74 -4.34
N ALA A 87 9.11 19.22 -5.49
CA ALA A 87 8.19 18.91 -6.58
C ALA A 87 7.29 17.71 -6.22
N PRO A 88 6.05 17.65 -6.75
CA PRO A 88 5.13 16.55 -6.51
C PRO A 88 5.74 15.19 -6.90
N LEU A 89 5.63 14.18 -6.03
CA LEU A 89 6.18 12.85 -6.28
C LEU A 89 5.46 12.11 -7.41
N LEU A 90 4.16 12.35 -7.59
CA LEU A 90 3.40 11.85 -8.73
C LEU A 90 2.86 13.03 -9.53
N VAL A 91 3.06 12.97 -10.84
CA VAL A 91 2.61 13.99 -11.78
C VAL A 91 1.78 13.36 -12.89
N SER A 92 0.86 14.14 -13.45
CA SER A 92 0.14 13.81 -14.68
C SER A 92 1.07 13.89 -15.90
N SER A 93 0.56 13.54 -17.07
CA SER A 93 1.25 13.77 -18.35
C SER A 93 1.54 15.25 -18.65
N THR A 94 0.80 16.17 -18.01
CA THR A 94 1.01 17.62 -18.11
C THR A 94 2.07 18.15 -17.14
N GLY A 95 2.62 17.29 -16.26
CA GLY A 95 3.63 17.67 -15.26
C GLY A 95 3.06 18.24 -13.96
N GLU A 96 1.74 18.40 -13.88
CA GLU A 96 1.05 18.87 -12.68
C GLU A 96 0.93 17.75 -11.64
N ALA A 97 0.76 18.10 -10.37
CA ALA A 97 0.55 17.12 -9.30
C ALA A 97 -0.65 16.20 -9.63
N LEU A 98 -0.46 14.89 -9.44
CA LEU A 98 -1.45 13.90 -9.84
C LEU A 98 -2.72 13.99 -8.98
N SER A 99 -3.84 14.37 -9.59
CA SER A 99 -5.12 14.41 -8.90
C SER A 99 -5.74 13.02 -8.71
N ARG A 100 -6.53 12.88 -7.64
CA ARG A 100 -7.25 11.63 -7.34
C ARG A 100 -8.16 11.21 -8.50
N VAL A 101 -8.84 12.16 -9.12
CA VAL A 101 -9.78 11.89 -10.22
C VAL A 101 -9.05 11.33 -11.44
N VAL A 102 -7.95 11.99 -11.84
CA VAL A 102 -7.14 11.55 -12.99
C VAL A 102 -6.56 10.16 -12.74
N PHE A 103 -6.04 9.91 -11.54
CA PHE A 103 -5.50 8.61 -11.17
C PHE A 103 -6.56 7.49 -11.20
N LEU A 104 -7.73 7.72 -10.60
CA LEU A 104 -8.81 6.73 -10.59
C LEU A 104 -9.35 6.46 -12.00
N ASN A 105 -9.41 7.48 -12.86
CA ASN A 105 -9.83 7.31 -14.25
C ASN A 105 -8.83 6.47 -15.05
N HIS A 106 -7.53 6.72 -14.91
CA HIS A 106 -6.49 5.88 -15.52
C HIS A 106 -6.59 4.43 -15.08
N MET A 107 -6.69 4.19 -13.76
CA MET A 107 -6.83 2.84 -13.22
C MET A 107 -8.08 2.12 -13.76
N ARG A 108 -9.22 2.81 -13.82
CA ARG A 108 -10.46 2.24 -14.39
C ARG A 108 -10.31 1.89 -15.87
N LEU A 109 -9.62 2.73 -16.64
CA LEU A 109 -9.34 2.43 -18.05
C LEU A 109 -8.49 1.17 -18.19
N ASP A 110 -7.45 1.02 -17.38
CA ASP A 110 -6.59 -0.16 -17.39
C ASP A 110 -7.36 -1.44 -17.01
N TYR A 111 -8.22 -1.37 -15.99
CA TYR A 111 -9.07 -2.48 -15.58
C TYR A 111 -10.09 -2.88 -16.64
N ARG A 112 -10.70 -1.91 -17.34
CA ARG A 112 -11.60 -2.21 -18.47
C ARG A 112 -10.88 -2.94 -19.59
N LYS A 113 -9.64 -2.54 -19.91
CA LYS A 113 -8.82 -3.23 -20.92
C LYS A 113 -8.52 -4.68 -20.53
N MET A 114 -8.47 -4.97 -19.24
CA MET A 114 -8.30 -6.32 -18.69
C MET A 114 -9.62 -7.09 -18.52
N GLY A 115 -10.77 -6.51 -18.91
CA GLY A 115 -12.08 -7.14 -18.77
C GLY A 115 -12.63 -7.17 -17.33
N LEU A 116 -12.07 -6.36 -16.41
CA LEU A 116 -12.48 -6.31 -15.02
C LEU A 116 -13.61 -5.30 -14.78
N ASP A 117 -14.53 -5.65 -13.88
CA ASP A 117 -15.61 -4.74 -13.46
C ASP A 117 -15.09 -3.60 -12.59
N THR A 118 -15.02 -2.40 -13.18
CA THR A 118 -14.54 -1.19 -12.51
C THR A 118 -15.39 -0.69 -11.34
N SER A 119 -16.62 -1.16 -11.18
CA SER A 119 -17.50 -0.73 -10.08
C SER A 119 -16.98 -1.21 -8.70
N GLN A 120 -16.19 -2.28 -8.70
CA GLN A 120 -15.63 -2.90 -7.50
C GLN A 120 -14.31 -2.26 -7.05
N TYR A 121 -13.74 -1.34 -7.86
CA TYR A 121 -12.45 -0.75 -7.60
C TYR A 121 -12.55 0.75 -7.29
N SER A 122 -12.15 1.12 -6.08
CA SER A 122 -12.14 2.49 -5.57
C SER A 122 -10.74 2.88 -5.09
N GLY A 123 -10.57 4.13 -4.66
CA GLY A 123 -9.31 4.59 -4.05
C GLY A 123 -8.91 3.85 -2.76
N HIS A 124 -9.80 3.02 -2.19
CA HIS A 124 -9.49 2.13 -1.07
C HIS A 124 -8.96 0.75 -1.50
N SER A 125 -9.08 0.40 -2.79
CA SER A 125 -8.79 -0.95 -3.28
C SER A 125 -7.34 -1.38 -3.14
N PHE A 126 -6.37 -0.46 -3.19
CA PHE A 126 -4.97 -0.82 -2.91
C PHE A 126 -4.78 -1.30 -1.48
N ARG A 127 -5.36 -0.57 -0.54
CA ARG A 127 -5.24 -0.85 0.89
C ARG A 127 -6.01 -2.11 1.29
N ILE A 128 -7.24 -2.24 0.83
CA ILE A 128 -8.07 -3.44 1.03
C ILE A 128 -7.43 -4.65 0.35
N GLY A 129 -7.02 -4.50 -0.91
CA GLY A 129 -6.39 -5.58 -1.67
C GLY A 129 -5.09 -6.05 -1.03
N ALA A 130 -4.24 -5.13 -0.56
CA ALA A 130 -3.00 -5.47 0.13
C ALA A 130 -3.26 -6.23 1.44
N ALA A 131 -4.25 -5.81 2.24
CA ALA A 131 -4.64 -6.52 3.46
C ALA A 131 -5.19 -7.92 3.16
N THR A 132 -6.06 -8.06 2.16
CA THR A 132 -6.58 -9.36 1.73
C THR A 132 -5.46 -10.28 1.22
N SER A 133 -4.53 -9.77 0.42
CA SER A 133 -3.40 -10.56 -0.07
C SER A 133 -2.43 -10.94 1.04
N ALA A 134 -2.21 -10.08 2.03
CA ALA A 134 -1.39 -10.40 3.20
C ALA A 134 -2.03 -11.52 4.04
N ALA A 135 -3.34 -11.46 4.29
CA ALA A 135 -4.07 -12.52 4.97
C ALA A 135 -4.03 -13.86 4.18
N ALA A 136 -4.19 -13.80 2.85
CA ALA A 136 -4.06 -14.98 1.99
C ALA A 136 -2.64 -15.56 1.98
N ALA A 137 -1.62 -14.73 2.23
CA ALA A 137 -0.23 -15.15 2.41
C ALA A 137 0.09 -15.60 3.86
N HIS A 138 -0.94 -15.78 4.70
CA HIS A 138 -0.82 -16.24 6.08
C HIS A 138 0.01 -15.32 7.00
N LEU A 139 0.06 -14.02 6.71
CA LEU A 139 0.60 -13.05 7.66
C LEU A 139 -0.34 -12.97 8.87
N GLU A 140 0.26 -12.91 10.05
CA GLU A 140 -0.52 -12.74 11.27
C GLU A 140 -1.28 -11.41 11.28
N ASP A 141 -2.47 -11.43 11.85
CA ASP A 141 -3.38 -10.30 11.97
C ASP A 141 -2.71 -9.05 12.56
N HIS A 142 -1.85 -9.25 13.57
CA HIS A 142 -1.11 -8.16 14.20
C HIS A 142 -0.13 -7.49 13.22
N MET A 143 0.52 -8.26 12.33
CA MET A 143 1.41 -7.73 11.29
C MET A 143 0.62 -6.95 10.24
N ILE A 144 -0.54 -7.48 9.82
CA ILE A 144 -1.44 -6.80 8.87
C ILE A 144 -1.92 -5.47 9.46
N LYS A 145 -2.26 -5.43 10.76
CA LYS A 145 -2.64 -4.21 11.47
C LYS A 145 -1.52 -3.16 11.47
N VAL A 146 -0.26 -3.58 11.68
CA VAL A 146 0.92 -2.70 11.63
C VAL A 146 1.16 -2.18 10.21
N LEU A 147 1.17 -3.06 9.21
CA LEU A 147 1.38 -2.71 7.80
C LEU A 147 0.31 -1.74 7.30
N ASP A 148 -0.94 -2.00 7.67
CA ASP A 148 -2.05 -1.14 7.30
C ASP A 148 -2.10 0.13 8.15
N ARG A 149 -1.39 0.23 9.27
CA ARG A 149 -1.44 1.41 10.17
C ARG A 149 -2.85 1.62 10.75
N TRP A 150 -3.49 0.53 11.16
CA TRP A 150 -4.81 0.58 11.81
C TRP A 150 -4.66 0.74 13.34
N SER A 151 -5.28 1.78 13.89
CA SER A 151 -5.29 2.04 15.35
C SER A 151 -6.27 1.16 16.11
N SER A 152 -7.27 0.59 15.44
CA SER A 152 -8.30 -0.30 16.00
C SER A 152 -8.39 -1.60 15.22
N ASP A 153 -9.10 -2.58 15.76
CA ASP A 153 -9.27 -3.90 15.13
C ASP A 153 -10.25 -3.90 13.94
N CYS A 154 -10.47 -2.74 13.30
CA CYS A 154 -11.28 -2.61 12.08
C CYS A 154 -10.81 -3.50 10.93
N TYR A 155 -9.57 -4.01 11.01
CA TYR A 155 -9.00 -4.97 10.06
C TYR A 155 -9.78 -6.30 9.99
N SER A 156 -10.34 -6.73 11.11
CA SER A 156 -11.14 -7.96 11.24
C SER A 156 -12.32 -8.00 10.26
N ARG A 157 -12.88 -6.84 9.86
CA ARG A 157 -13.96 -6.77 8.86
C ARG A 157 -13.51 -7.10 7.44
N TYR A 158 -12.22 -7.05 7.15
CA TYR A 158 -11.66 -7.26 5.82
C TYR A 158 -10.99 -8.64 5.66
N ILE A 159 -10.57 -9.26 6.77
CA ILE A 159 -10.02 -10.62 6.77
C ILE A 159 -11.19 -11.61 6.72
N ARG A 160 -11.43 -12.19 5.54
CA ARG A 160 -12.37 -13.30 5.39
C ARG A 160 -11.62 -14.60 5.66
N THR A 161 -11.92 -15.27 6.77
CA THR A 161 -11.39 -16.60 7.06
C THR A 161 -11.90 -17.58 6.01
N LEU A 162 -11.01 -18.16 5.22
CA LEU A 162 -11.36 -19.19 4.26
C LEU A 162 -11.77 -20.48 5.00
N SER A 163 -12.75 -21.22 4.47
CA SER A 163 -13.20 -22.49 5.06
C SER A 163 -12.07 -23.52 5.19
N SER A 164 -11.05 -23.44 4.34
CA SER A 164 -9.83 -24.25 4.42
C SER A 164 -9.02 -23.97 5.68
N THR A 165 -8.92 -22.71 6.09
CA THR A 165 -8.23 -22.28 7.32
C THR A 165 -8.98 -22.79 8.55
N ILE A 166 -10.32 -22.72 8.55
CA ILE A 166 -11.16 -23.28 9.62
C ILE A 166 -10.93 -24.79 9.74
N ARG A 167 -10.91 -25.51 8.62
CA ARG A 167 -10.66 -26.95 8.58
C ARG A 167 -9.27 -27.32 9.11
N LEU A 168 -8.24 -26.53 8.79
CA LEU A 168 -6.89 -26.75 9.31
C LEU A 168 -6.79 -26.49 10.82
N ALA A 169 -7.41 -25.41 11.30
CA ALA A 169 -7.47 -25.10 12.72
C ALA A 169 -8.21 -26.20 13.51
N GLN A 170 -9.35 -26.67 13.00
CA GLN A 170 -10.10 -27.78 13.60
C GLN A 170 -9.28 -29.08 13.64
N ARG A 171 -8.50 -29.37 12.60
CA ARG A 171 -7.59 -30.52 12.59
C ARG A 171 -6.45 -30.39 13.59
N ALA A 172 -5.85 -29.20 13.71
CA ALA A 172 -4.79 -28.95 14.68
C ALA A 172 -5.32 -29.07 16.13
N MET A 173 -6.49 -28.50 16.43
CA MET A 173 -7.12 -28.64 17.75
C MET A 173 -7.47 -30.08 18.10
N ALA A 174 -7.72 -30.94 17.11
CA ALA A 174 -8.03 -32.35 17.31
C ALA A 174 -6.77 -33.22 17.52
N MET A 175 -5.56 -32.69 17.32
CA MET A 175 -4.30 -33.44 17.45
C MET A 175 -3.66 -33.36 18.85
N ASP A 176 -4.22 -32.58 19.78
CA ASP A 176 -3.73 -32.48 21.17
C ASP A 176 -4.44 -33.42 22.17
N VAL A 177 -5.22 -34.40 21.68
CA VAL A 177 -5.84 -35.42 22.54
C VAL A 177 -5.29 -36.79 22.16
N ASP A 178 -4.02 -37.02 22.47
CA ASP A 178 -3.48 -38.34 22.82
C ASP A 178 -1.95 -38.25 23.01
N SER A 179 -1.51 -37.97 24.24
CA SER A 179 -0.42 -38.72 24.91
C SER A 179 -0.21 -38.17 26.33
N ASP A 180 -0.11 -39.12 27.26
CA ASP A 180 0.38 -38.99 28.63
C ASP A 180 -0.60 -38.51 29.72
N THR A 181 -1.45 -39.42 30.20
CA THR A 181 -1.16 -40.08 31.50
C THR A 181 -2.04 -41.32 31.73
N LEU A 182 -1.36 -42.39 32.17
CA LEU A 182 -1.78 -43.68 32.76
C LEU A 182 -3.22 -43.81 33.28
#